data_AF-A0ABD5II62-F1
#
_entry.id   AF-A0ABD5II62-F1
#
_cell.length_a   1.000
_cell.length_b   1.000
_cell.length_c   1.000
_cell.angle_alpha   90.00
_cell.angle_beta   90.00
_cell.angle_gamma   90.00
#
_symmetry.space_group_name_H-M   'P 1'
#
loop_
_entity.id
_entity.type
_entity.pdbx_description
1 polymer ?
#
loop_
_entity_poly.entity_id
_entity_poly.type
_entity_poly.pdbx_seq_one_letter_code
_entity_poly.pdbx_strand_id
1 'polypeptide(L)'
;MSKLTKEARGRDCQIRIPGFCNFNPETTVLTHYRMAGTCGTGIKPDDVQAAWGCSACHDACDGRTKTEYSREELRLFHAEGVFRTQAILRREGKL
;
A
#
# COMPACT_ATOMS: atom_id res chain seq x y z
N MET A 1 15.00 -5.59 3.90
CA MET A 1 14.49 -4.39 3.20
C MET A 1 14.94 -4.49 1.76
N SER A 2 14.01 -4.73 0.83
CA SER A 2 14.34 -4.79 -0.59
C SER A 2 14.57 -3.38 -1.16
N LYS A 3 14.97 -3.30 -2.43
CA LYS A 3 15.09 -2.02 -3.14
C LYS A 3 13.76 -1.26 -3.11
N LEU A 4 12.66 -1.95 -3.41
CA LEU A 4 11.32 -1.34 -3.46
C LEU A 4 10.82 -0.87 -2.07
N THR A 5 11.21 -1.54 -0.98
CA THR A 5 10.83 -1.06 0.37
C THR A 5 11.49 0.28 0.69
N LYS A 6 12.72 0.51 0.23
CA LYS A 6 13.44 1.78 0.43
C LYS A 6 12.87 2.89 -0.47
N GLU A 7 12.43 2.55 -1.68
CA GLU A 7 11.86 3.49 -2.65
C GLU A 7 10.58 4.19 -2.18
N ALA A 8 9.86 3.61 -1.21
CA ALA A 8 8.61 4.18 -0.70
C ALA A 8 8.81 5.46 0.13
N ARG A 9 9.98 5.64 0.76
CA ARG A 9 10.21 6.76 1.68
C ARG A 9 10.17 8.10 0.92
N GLY A 10 9.36 9.03 1.42
CA GLY A 10 9.21 10.36 0.80
C GLY A 10 8.34 10.36 -0.47
N ARG A 11 7.68 9.24 -0.80
CA ARG A 11 6.71 9.17 -1.90
C ARG A 11 5.31 9.53 -1.42
N ASP A 12 4.49 10.02 -2.34
CA ASP A 12 3.08 10.23 -2.07
C ASP A 12 2.35 8.90 -1.84
N CYS A 13 1.40 8.91 -0.91
CA CYS A 13 0.49 7.79 -0.71
C CYS A 13 -0.31 7.52 -1.99
N GLN A 14 -0.30 6.27 -2.44
CA GLN A 14 -1.04 5.81 -3.61
C GLN A 14 -2.34 5.09 -3.24
N ILE A 15 -2.53 4.67 -1.98
CA ILE A 15 -3.78 4.08 -1.49
C ILE A 15 -4.91 5.12 -1.45
N ARG A 16 -4.65 6.29 -0.84
CA ARG A 16 -5.54 7.47 -0.87
C ARG A 16 -6.99 7.22 -0.42
N ILE A 17 -7.17 6.50 0.69
CA ILE A 17 -8.50 6.28 1.29
C ILE A 17 -9.15 7.64 1.57
N PRO A 18 -10.35 7.93 1.01
CA PRO A 18 -10.98 9.24 1.18
C PRO A 18 -11.31 9.52 2.65
N GLY A 19 -11.05 10.74 3.11
CA GLY A 19 -11.27 11.15 4.51
C GLY A 19 -10.29 10.57 5.55
N PHE A 20 -9.50 9.55 5.18
CA PHE A 20 -8.59 8.86 6.11
C PHE A 20 -7.10 9.04 5.77
N CYS A 21 -6.78 9.22 4.49
CA CYS A 21 -5.40 9.44 4.05
C CYS A 21 -4.83 10.72 4.64
N ASN A 22 -3.70 10.62 5.34
CA ASN A 22 -3.02 11.79 5.92
C ASN A 22 -2.14 12.56 4.91
N PHE A 23 -1.94 12.02 3.71
CA PHE A 23 -1.11 12.59 2.64
C PHE A 23 0.32 12.98 3.04
N ASN A 24 0.87 12.44 4.13
CA ASN A 24 2.22 12.78 4.60
C ASN A 24 3.26 11.81 4.03
N PRO A 25 4.13 12.24 3.08
CA PRO A 25 5.13 11.40 2.44
C PRO A 25 6.21 10.86 3.40
N GLU A 26 6.43 11.54 4.53
CA GLU A 26 7.39 11.10 5.55
C GLU A 26 6.97 9.79 6.23
N THR A 27 5.67 9.52 6.23
CA THR A 27 5.08 8.29 6.81
C THR A 27 4.87 7.19 5.77
N THR A 28 5.18 7.45 4.51
CA THR A 28 4.94 6.50 3.43
C THR A 28 5.91 5.32 3.52
N VAL A 29 5.33 4.13 3.55
CA VAL A 29 6.03 2.85 3.52
C VAL A 29 5.48 1.98 2.40
N LEU A 30 6.18 0.88 2.10
CA LEU A 30 5.67 -0.14 1.21
C LEU A 30 4.67 -1.02 1.96
N THR A 31 3.39 -0.85 1.68
CA THR A 31 2.27 -1.55 2.31
C THR A 31 1.84 -2.74 1.44
N HIS A 32 2.22 -3.95 1.87
CA HIS A 32 1.91 -5.18 1.12
C HIS A 32 0.42 -5.49 1.07
N TYR A 33 -0.08 -5.73 -0.14
CA TYR A 33 -1.44 -6.17 -0.37
C TYR A 33 -1.56 -7.66 -0.11
N ARG A 34 -2.50 -8.07 0.75
CA ARG A 34 -2.70 -9.48 1.11
C ARG A 34 -3.82 -10.10 0.27
N MET A 35 -3.48 -11.12 -0.50
CA MET A 35 -4.41 -11.87 -1.35
C MET A 35 -4.19 -13.37 -1.17
N ALA A 36 -5.29 -14.12 -1.09
CA ALA A 36 -5.23 -15.57 -1.09
C ALA A 36 -4.51 -16.09 -2.35
N GLY A 37 -3.67 -17.10 -2.18
CA GLY A 37 -2.86 -17.69 -3.26
C GLY A 37 -1.52 -17.00 -3.50
N THR A 38 -1.29 -15.79 -2.99
CA THR A 38 0.01 -15.10 -3.11
C THR A 38 0.64 -14.72 -1.76
N CYS A 39 -0.07 -14.97 -0.65
CA CYS A 39 0.47 -14.81 0.70
C CYS A 39 -0.28 -15.68 1.72
N GLY A 40 0.20 -15.68 2.97
CA GLY A 40 -0.38 -16.45 4.07
C GLY A 40 0.26 -16.13 5.42
N THR A 41 -0.09 -16.91 6.44
CA THR A 41 0.55 -16.82 7.76
C THR A 41 2.03 -17.13 7.63
N GLY A 42 2.90 -16.21 8.05
CA GLY A 42 4.36 -16.35 7.91
C GLY A 42 4.89 -16.17 6.48
N ILE A 43 4.03 -15.97 5.47
CA ILE A 43 4.42 -15.80 4.08
C ILE A 43 4.13 -14.35 3.67
N LYS A 44 5.21 -13.59 3.42
CA LYS A 44 5.10 -12.21 2.95
C LYS A 44 4.73 -12.20 1.46
N PRO A 45 3.81 -11.31 1.03
CA PRO A 45 3.59 -11.05 -0.39
C PRO A 45 4.88 -10.55 -1.07
N ASP A 46 4.95 -10.72 -2.40
CA ASP A 46 5.98 -10.10 -3.21
C ASP A 46 5.93 -8.56 -3.07
N ASP A 47 7.08 -7.89 -3.15
CA ASP A 47 7.15 -6.43 -3.00
C ASP A 47 6.48 -5.67 -4.15
N VAL A 48 6.30 -6.29 -5.31
CA VAL A 48 5.51 -5.76 -6.42
C VAL A 48 4.01 -5.83 -6.11
N GLN A 49 3.58 -6.73 -5.21
CA GLN A 49 2.22 -6.81 -4.68
C GLN A 49 2.06 -5.87 -3.45
N ALA A 50 2.44 -4.61 -3.60
CA ALA A 50 2.36 -3.61 -2.56
C ALA A 50 2.08 -2.21 -3.11
N ALA A 51 1.54 -1.34 -2.26
CA ALA A 51 1.35 0.07 -2.55
C ALA A 51 2.30 0.92 -1.72
N TRP A 52 2.66 2.10 -2.20
CA TRP A 52 3.11 3.16 -1.31
C TRP A 52 1.92 3.65 -0.48
N GLY A 53 1.94 3.41 0.82
CA GLY A 53 0.88 3.76 1.76
C GLY A 53 1.42 4.62 2.90
N CYS A 54 0.78 5.75 3.17
CA CYS A 54 1.04 6.52 4.39
C CYS A 54 0.58 5.73 5.63
N SER A 55 1.04 6.14 6.81
CA SER A 55 0.73 5.43 8.07
C SER A 55 -0.77 5.23 8.29
N ALA A 56 -1.59 6.25 8.06
CA ALA A 56 -3.05 6.14 8.21
C ALA A 56 -3.65 5.11 7.23
N CYS A 57 -3.34 5.20 5.94
CA CYS A 57 -3.86 4.23 4.97
C CYS A 57 -3.41 2.80 5.26
N HIS A 58 -2.16 2.64 5.71
CA HIS A 58 -1.60 1.36 6.10
C HIS A 58 -2.37 0.75 7.28
N ASP A 59 -2.56 1.51 8.36
CA ASP A 59 -3.25 1.01 9.55
C ASP A 59 -4.73 0.68 9.25
N ALA A 60 -5.40 1.44 8.38
CA ALA A 60 -6.75 1.12 7.91
C ALA A 60 -6.80 -0.18 7.10
N CYS A 61 -5.90 -0.36 6.11
CA CYS A 61 -5.87 -1.57 5.29
C CYS A 61 -5.56 -2.83 6.12
N ASP A 62 -4.68 -2.71 7.11
CA ASP A 62 -4.36 -3.79 8.06
C ASP A 62 -5.50 -4.04 9.07
N GLY A 63 -6.50 -3.15 9.16
CA GLY A 63 -7.58 -3.20 10.13
C GLY A 63 -7.15 -2.91 11.57
N ARG A 64 -6.07 -2.16 11.74
CA ARG A 64 -5.60 -1.66 13.04
C ARG A 64 -6.41 -0.44 13.49
N THR A 65 -7.05 0.23 12.55
CA THR A 65 -7.97 1.35 12.83
C THR A 65 -9.36 1.05 12.27
N LYS A 66 -10.39 1.44 13.01
CA LYS A 66 -11.78 1.38 12.54
C LYS A 66 -12.04 2.55 11.59
N THR A 67 -12.66 2.25 10.46
CA THR A 67 -13.08 3.23 9.45
C THR A 67 -14.57 3.05 9.15
N GLU A 68 -15.21 4.04 8.51
CA GLU A 68 -16.55 3.87 7.96
C GLU A 68 -16.63 2.87 6.79
N TYR A 69 -15.51 2.62 6.11
CA TYR A 69 -15.45 1.69 4.98
C TYR A 69 -15.47 0.22 5.41
N SER A 70 -16.10 -0.60 4.58
CA SER A 70 -16.05 -2.06 4.66
C SER A 70 -14.64 -2.59 4.37
N ARG A 71 -14.38 -3.83 4.78
CA ARG A 71 -13.13 -4.54 4.44
C ARG A 71 -12.91 -4.66 2.93
N GLU A 72 -13.98 -4.79 2.17
CA GLU A 72 -13.93 -4.91 0.71
C GLU A 72 -13.55 -3.59 0.05
N GLU A 73 -14.14 -2.47 0.49
CA GLU A 73 -13.78 -1.13 0.02
C GLU A 73 -12.31 -0.79 0.33
N LEU A 74 -11.86 -1.04 1.56
CA LEU A 74 -10.46 -0.86 1.95
C LEU A 74 -9.52 -1.69 1.06
N ARG A 75 -9.90 -2.93 0.77
CA ARG A 75 -9.15 -3.81 -0.13
C ARG A 75 -9.13 -3.28 -1.57
N LEU A 76 -10.21 -2.68 -2.06
CA LEU A 76 -10.24 -2.05 -3.39
C LEU A 76 -9.33 -0.81 -3.44
N PHE A 77 -9.38 0.08 -2.46
CA PHE A 77 -8.47 1.24 -2.39
C PHE A 77 -7.00 0.80 -2.36
N HIS A 78 -6.69 -0.26 -1.61
CA HIS A 78 -5.33 -0.81 -1.56
C HIS A 78 -4.90 -1.41 -2.90
N ALA A 79 -5.79 -2.14 -3.59
CA ALA A 79 -5.51 -2.68 -4.92
C ALA A 79 -5.24 -1.56 -5.96
N GLU A 80 -6.05 -0.51 -5.96
CA GLU A 80 -5.80 0.67 -6.79
C GLU A 80 -4.46 1.34 -6.46
N GLY A 81 -4.11 1.42 -5.18
CA GLY A 81 -2.81 1.91 -4.73
C GLY A 81 -1.64 1.07 -5.23
N VAL A 82 -1.79 -0.25 -5.30
CA VAL A 82 -0.81 -1.17 -5.90
C VAL A 82 -0.66 -0.83 -7.38
N PHE A 83 -1.75 -0.72 -8.14
CA PHE A 83 -1.70 -0.41 -9.56
C PHE A 83 -1.03 0.94 -9.86
N ARG A 84 -1.37 1.98 -9.09
CA ARG A 84 -0.73 3.30 -9.20
C ARG A 84 0.77 3.23 -8.90
N THR A 85 1.15 2.54 -7.82
CA THR A 85 2.56 2.37 -7.42
C THR A 85 3.36 1.66 -8.51
N GLN A 86 2.85 0.54 -9.05
CA GLN A 86 3.49 -0.17 -10.14
C GLN A 86 3.58 0.67 -11.41
N ALA A 87 2.55 1.45 -11.74
CA ALA A 87 2.56 2.32 -12.92
C ALA A 87 3.63 3.44 -12.81
N ILE A 88 3.91 3.94 -11.61
CA ILE A 88 4.99 4.90 -11.37
C ILE A 88 6.34 4.20 -11.48
N LEU A 89 6.51 3.05 -10.82
CA LEU A 89 7.77 2.31 -10.85
C LEU A 89 8.16 1.87 -12.27
N ARG A 90 7.20 1.44 -13.10
CA ARG A 90 7.44 1.14 -14.53
C ARG A 90 7.87 2.37 -15.31
N ARG A 91 7.23 3.53 -15.07
CA ARG A 91 7.63 4.81 -15.68
C ARG A 91 9.04 5.23 -15.29
N GLU A 92 9.47 4.88 -14.08
CA GLU A 92 10.82 5.13 -13.57
C GLU A 92 11.84 4.03 -13.96
N GLY A 93 11.43 2.98 -14.68
CA GLY A 93 12.30 1.87 -15.05
C GLY A 93 12.78 1.02 -13.88
N LYS A 94 12.01 0.99 -12.78
CA LYS A 94 12.31 0.24 -11.54
C LYS A 94 11.54 -1.08 -11.42
N LEU A 95 10.71 -1.37 -12.40
CA LEU A 95 9.84 -2.53 -12.56
C LEU A 95 9.79 -2.88 -14.04
#